data_AF-A0A933PB59-F1
#
_entry.id   AF-A0A933PB59-F1
#
_cell.length_a   1.000
_cell.length_b   1.000
_cell.length_c   1.000
_cell.angle_alpha   90.00
_cell.angle_beta   90.00
_cell.angle_gamma   90.00
#
_symmetry.space_group_name_H-M   'P 1'
#
loop_
_entity.id
_entity.type
_entity.pdbx_description
1 polymer ?
#
loop_
_entity_poly.entity_id
_entity_poly.type
_entity_poly.pdbx_seq_one_letter_code
_entity_poly.pdbx_strand_id
1 'polypeptide(L)'
;MITQGMFAYLPPLTDAEIAEQVAWAMDHGWPLSLEHTDDPHPRNTYWSMWDLPMFDVGDPAAVLAEVRRARDAFPDHYVRLNAYDARLGRQTTAMSFLVHRPAVEATYRLVRSEGADRRIAYTVERAR
;
A
#
# COMPACT_ATOMS: atom_id res chain seq x y z
N MET A 1 -3.91 0.87 14.55
CA MET A 1 -3.43 -0.05 13.51
C MET A 1 -4.17 0.26 12.21
N ILE A 2 -3.46 0.65 11.16
CA ILE A 2 -4.02 0.89 9.82
C ILE A 2 -4.27 -0.43 9.08
N THR A 3 -5.51 -0.70 8.70
CA THR A 3 -5.91 -1.97 8.06
C THR A 3 -6.11 -1.87 6.55
N GLN A 4 -5.41 -0.94 5.88
CA GLN A 4 -5.44 -0.84 4.41
C GLN A 4 -4.63 -1.97 3.78
N GLY A 5 -5.08 -2.44 2.61
CA GLY A 5 -4.46 -3.55 1.88
C GLY A 5 -5.04 -4.91 2.27
N MET A 6 -4.93 -5.88 1.37
CA MET A 6 -5.72 -7.13 1.43
C MET A 6 -5.34 -8.09 2.57
N PHE A 7 -4.15 -7.96 3.16
CA PHE A 7 -3.63 -8.86 4.20
C PHE A 7 -3.47 -8.20 5.57
N ALA A 8 -3.98 -6.99 5.79
CA ALA A 8 -3.66 -6.20 6.98
C ALA A 8 -4.21 -6.73 8.33
N TYR A 9 -5.04 -7.79 8.29
CA TYR A 9 -5.51 -8.52 9.48
C TYR A 9 -4.64 -9.73 9.84
N LEU A 10 -3.72 -10.12 8.96
CA LEU A 10 -2.71 -11.14 9.26
C LEU A 10 -1.52 -10.49 9.99
N PRO A 11 -0.66 -11.29 10.65
CA PRO A 11 0.66 -10.81 11.04
C PRO A 11 1.41 -10.18 9.85
N PRO A 12 2.36 -9.26 10.11
CA PRO A 12 3.19 -8.70 9.04
C PRO A 12 3.84 -9.80 8.21
N LEU A 13 3.68 -9.72 6.89
CA LEU A 13 4.25 -10.72 5.98
C LEU A 13 5.77 -10.69 6.06
N THR A 14 6.35 -11.88 6.15
CA THR A 14 7.79 -12.09 6.02
C THR A 14 8.25 -11.86 4.57
N ASP A 15 9.56 -11.65 4.37
CA ASP A 15 10.11 -11.53 3.01
C ASP A 15 9.81 -12.76 2.14
N ALA A 16 9.78 -13.96 2.72
CA ALA A 16 9.45 -15.18 2.00
C ALA A 16 7.98 -15.20 1.54
N GLU A 17 7.04 -14.80 2.41
CA GLU A 17 5.63 -14.72 2.05
C GLU A 17 5.38 -13.62 1.01
N ILE A 18 6.07 -12.48 1.10
CA ILE A 18 6.02 -11.43 0.08
C ILE A 18 6.55 -11.97 -1.26
N ALA A 19 7.62 -12.76 -1.25
CA ALA A 19 8.16 -13.41 -2.44
C ALA A 19 7.13 -14.27 -3.16
N GLU A 20 6.36 -15.05 -2.40
CA GLU A 20 5.31 -15.91 -2.94
C GLU A 20 4.17 -15.09 -3.56
N GLN A 21 3.76 -13.98 -2.93
CA GLN A 21 2.73 -13.10 -3.50
C GLN A 21 3.22 -12.41 -4.79
N VAL A 22 4.49 -12.01 -4.82
CA VAL A 22 5.15 -11.44 -6.01
C VAL A 22 5.21 -12.47 -7.13
N ALA A 23 5.70 -13.67 -6.86
CA ALA A 23 5.77 -14.75 -7.84
C ALA A 23 4.38 -15.06 -8.42
N TRP A 24 3.37 -15.14 -7.56
CA TRP A 24 1.99 -15.36 -8.00
C TRP A 24 1.49 -14.24 -8.93
N ALA A 25 1.76 -12.97 -8.61
CA ALA A 25 1.38 -11.86 -9.48
C ALA A 25 2.15 -11.87 -10.82
N MET A 26 3.43 -12.26 -10.81
CA MET A 26 4.25 -12.42 -12.00
C MET A 26 3.76 -13.55 -12.91
N ASP A 27 3.32 -14.69 -12.34
CA ASP A 27 2.70 -15.78 -13.08
C ASP A 27 1.42 -15.36 -13.82
N HIS A 28 0.74 -14.30 -13.33
CA HIS A 28 -0.41 -13.68 -13.99
C HIS A 28 -0.03 -12.61 -15.03
N GLY A 29 1.26 -12.34 -15.22
CA GLY A 29 1.78 -11.32 -16.12
C GLY A 29 1.43 -9.90 -15.67
N TRP A 30 1.32 -9.65 -14.37
CA TRP A 30 0.98 -8.34 -13.83
C TRP A 30 2.22 -7.52 -13.49
N PRO A 31 2.40 -6.32 -14.07
CA PRO A 31 3.43 -5.39 -13.64
C PRO A 31 3.27 -5.03 -12.17
N LEU A 32 4.40 -4.93 -11.47
CA LEU A 32 4.46 -4.64 -10.05
C LEU A 32 4.95 -3.22 -9.81
N SER A 33 4.40 -2.53 -8.82
CA SER A 33 4.90 -1.24 -8.38
C SER A 33 4.98 -1.16 -6.87
N LEU A 34 5.88 -0.32 -6.40
CA LEU A 34 6.01 0.03 -4.99
C LEU A 34 5.63 1.49 -4.81
N GLU A 35 4.90 1.77 -3.75
CA GLU A 35 4.50 3.13 -3.40
C GLU A 35 4.62 3.32 -1.90
N HIS A 36 4.92 4.55 -1.48
CA HIS A 36 5.08 4.90 -0.07
C HIS A 36 4.36 6.18 0.32
N THR A 37 3.94 6.26 1.58
CA THR A 37 3.31 7.45 2.16
C THR A 37 3.58 7.55 3.65
N ASP A 38 3.70 8.76 4.17
CA ASP A 38 3.61 9.07 5.60
C ASP A 38 2.18 9.46 6.02
N ASP A 39 1.28 9.73 5.07
CA ASP A 39 -0.14 10.01 5.28
C ASP A 39 -1.02 8.84 4.84
N PRO A 40 -1.38 7.91 5.75
CA PRO A 40 -2.23 6.77 5.42
C PRO A 40 -3.72 7.13 5.51
N HIS A 41 -4.13 8.35 5.17
CA HIS A 41 -5.54 8.76 5.23
C HIS A 41 -6.38 7.84 4.31
N PRO A 42 -7.58 7.38 4.71
CA PRO A 42 -8.37 6.41 3.93
C PRO A 42 -8.79 6.89 2.54
N ARG A 43 -8.68 8.19 2.27
CA ARG A 43 -8.92 8.79 0.95
C ARG A 43 -7.67 9.33 0.26
N ASN A 44 -6.48 9.06 0.82
CA ASN A 44 -5.24 9.34 0.13
C ASN A 44 -4.98 8.25 -0.92
N THR A 45 -5.51 8.47 -2.13
CA THR A 45 -5.46 7.50 -3.23
C THR A 45 -4.05 7.36 -3.81
N TYR A 46 -3.35 8.48 -3.98
CA TYR A 46 -2.07 8.54 -4.67
C TYR A 46 -0.93 8.64 -3.67
N TRP A 47 -0.19 7.54 -3.54
CA TRP A 47 1.04 7.50 -2.77
C TRP A 47 2.22 7.84 -3.68
N SER A 48 3.35 8.17 -3.09
CA SER A 48 4.56 8.47 -3.86
C SER A 48 5.11 7.18 -4.44
N MET A 49 5.37 7.15 -5.76
CA MET A 49 5.95 5.97 -6.40
C MET A 49 7.42 5.80 -5.99
N TRP A 50 7.80 4.57 -5.67
CA TRP A 50 9.19 4.16 -5.62
C TRP A 50 9.64 3.78 -7.03
N ASP A 51 10.28 4.73 -7.70
CA ASP A 51 10.73 4.59 -9.08
C ASP A 51 9.57 4.23 -10.06
N LEU A 52 9.90 3.69 -11.22
CA LEU A 52 8.94 3.23 -12.23
C LEU A 52 8.38 1.84 -11.90
N PRO A 53 7.14 1.53 -12.32
CA PRO A 53 6.61 0.17 -12.26
C PRO A 53 7.50 -0.84 -13.02
N MET A 54 7.65 -2.01 -12.44
CA MET A 54 8.40 -3.15 -12.96
C MET A 54 7.54 -3.96 -13.94
N PHE A 55 7.62 -3.63 -15.24
CA PHE A 55 6.86 -4.30 -16.30
C PHE A 55 7.46 -5.63 -16.75
N ASP A 56 8.80 -5.70 -16.87
CA ASP A 56 9.51 -6.83 -17.48
C ASP A 56 10.45 -7.55 -16.49
N VAL A 57 10.12 -7.53 -15.20
CA VAL A 57 10.93 -8.24 -14.19
C VAL A 57 10.61 -9.73 -14.25
N GLY A 58 11.63 -10.55 -14.54
CA GLY A 58 11.52 -12.00 -14.62
C GLY A 58 11.88 -12.76 -13.32
N ASP A 59 12.38 -12.05 -12.30
CA ASP A 59 12.81 -12.65 -11.03
C ASP A 59 12.16 -11.97 -9.81
N PRO A 60 11.35 -12.70 -8.99
CA PRO A 60 10.80 -12.19 -7.74
C PRO A 60 11.85 -11.61 -6.79
N ALA A 61 13.09 -12.11 -6.82
CA ALA A 61 14.17 -11.62 -5.98
C ALA A 61 14.56 -10.16 -6.30
N ALA A 62 14.43 -9.74 -7.55
CA ALA A 62 14.66 -8.34 -7.93
C ALA A 62 13.60 -7.42 -7.32
N VAL A 63 12.34 -7.83 -7.31
CA VAL A 63 11.25 -7.06 -6.66
C VAL A 63 11.49 -6.97 -5.14
N LEU A 64 11.91 -8.06 -4.50
CA LEU A 64 12.26 -8.06 -3.08
C LEU A 64 13.45 -7.15 -2.75
N ALA A 65 14.43 -7.08 -3.64
CA ALA A 65 15.55 -6.15 -3.48
C ALA A 65 15.03 -4.70 -3.45
N GLU A 66 14.10 -4.34 -4.35
CA GLU A 66 13.46 -3.02 -4.35
C GLU A 66 12.59 -2.79 -3.10
N VAL A 67 11.86 -3.81 -2.62
CA VAL A 67 11.13 -3.72 -1.34
C VAL A 67 12.06 -3.40 -0.18
N ARG A 68 13.23 -4.05 -0.10
CA ARG A 68 14.22 -3.79 0.95
C ARG A 68 14.79 -2.37 0.82
N ARG A 69 15.16 -1.95 -0.39
CA ARG A 69 15.65 -0.58 -0.63
C ARG A 69 14.63 0.50 -0.28
N ALA A 70 13.35 0.27 -0.59
CA ALA A 70 12.27 1.19 -0.24
C ALA A 70 12.05 1.27 1.29
N ARG A 71 12.13 0.13 2.00
CA ARG A 71 12.08 0.09 3.47
C ARG A 71 13.23 0.86 4.11
N ASP A 72 14.44 0.67 3.60
CA ASP A 72 15.64 1.33 4.12
C ASP A 72 15.61 2.84 3.85
N ALA A 73 15.08 3.26 2.70
CA ALA A 73 14.93 4.67 2.35
C ALA A 73 13.82 5.37 3.15
N PHE A 74 12.75 4.64 3.50
CA PHE A 74 11.58 5.20 4.18
C PHE A 74 11.15 4.39 5.42
N PRO A 75 11.99 4.34 6.47
CA PRO A 75 11.72 3.55 7.66
C PRO A 75 10.46 3.97 8.41
N ASP A 76 10.09 5.26 8.33
CA ASP A 76 8.93 5.85 9.00
C ASP A 76 7.68 5.96 8.10
N HIS A 77 7.69 5.36 6.90
CA HIS A 77 6.55 5.38 5.98
C HIS A 77 5.81 4.04 5.93
N TYR A 78 4.59 4.07 5.43
CA TYR A 78 3.92 2.89 4.89
C TYR A 78 4.45 2.63 3.49
N VAL A 79 4.79 1.38 3.17
CA VAL A 79 5.12 0.97 1.80
C VAL A 79 4.14 -0.11 1.39
N ARG A 80 3.51 0.07 0.22
CA ARG A 80 2.61 -0.92 -0.39
C ARG A 80 3.20 -1.44 -1.68
N LEU A 81 2.95 -2.71 -1.93
CA LEU A 81 3.15 -3.34 -3.22
C LEU A 81 1.80 -3.42 -3.94
N ASN A 82 1.79 -3.00 -5.21
CA ASN A 82 0.64 -3.08 -6.09
C ASN A 82 0.97 -3.98 -7.29
N ALA A 83 0.00 -4.76 -7.73
CA ALA A 83 0.06 -5.51 -8.99
C ALA A 83 -1.05 -5.05 -9.93
N TYR A 84 -0.69 -4.68 -11.16
CA TYR A 84 -1.60 -4.09 -12.14
C TYR A 84 -2.02 -5.10 -13.20
N ASP A 85 -3.32 -5.28 -13.40
CA ASP A 85 -3.87 -6.16 -14.44
C ASP A 85 -4.16 -5.35 -15.71
N ALA A 86 -3.23 -5.42 -16.66
CA ALA A 86 -3.29 -4.67 -17.92
C ALA A 86 -4.22 -5.29 -18.99
N ARG A 87 -4.85 -6.45 -18.71
CA ARG A 87 -5.71 -7.12 -19.69
C ARG A 87 -6.91 -6.26 -20.06
N LEU A 88 -7.34 -6.38 -21.33
CA LEU A 88 -8.53 -5.70 -21.82
C LEU A 88 -9.75 -6.06 -20.96
N GLY A 89 -10.48 -5.04 -20.50
CA GLY A 89 -11.64 -5.20 -19.61
C GLY A 89 -11.31 -5.21 -18.11
N ARG A 90 -10.02 -5.23 -17.72
CA ARG A 90 -9.58 -5.07 -16.33
C ARG A 90 -8.94 -3.71 -16.10
N GLN A 91 -7.78 -3.46 -16.71
CA GLN A 91 -7.06 -2.18 -16.70
C GLN A 91 -7.03 -1.48 -15.33
N THR A 92 -6.72 -2.24 -14.28
CA THR A 92 -6.77 -1.74 -12.90
C THR A 92 -5.86 -2.55 -11.97
N THR A 93 -5.63 -2.03 -10.77
CA THR A 93 -4.92 -2.75 -9.71
C THR A 93 -5.68 -4.00 -9.31
N ALA A 94 -5.03 -5.17 -9.38
CA ALA A 94 -5.61 -6.45 -8.99
C ALA A 94 -5.19 -6.90 -7.58
N MET A 95 -4.00 -6.49 -7.13
CA MET A 95 -3.52 -6.74 -5.75
C MET A 95 -2.92 -5.47 -5.17
N SER A 96 -3.17 -5.25 -3.88
CA SER A 96 -2.52 -4.19 -3.10
C SER A 96 -2.40 -4.60 -1.64
N PHE A 97 -1.17 -4.63 -1.12
CA PHE A 97 -0.90 -4.97 0.27
C PHE A 97 0.32 -4.24 0.82
N LEU A 98 0.32 -4.04 2.13
CA LEU A 98 1.43 -3.39 2.84
C LEU A 98 2.61 -4.36 2.96
N VAL A 99 3.80 -3.90 2.56
CA VAL A 99 5.08 -4.60 2.74
C VAL A 99 5.94 -3.94 3.82
N HIS A 100 5.59 -2.73 4.25
CA HIS A 100 6.24 -2.02 5.35
C HIS A 100 5.25 -1.13 6.09
N ARG A 101 5.45 -0.97 7.39
CA ARG A 101 4.65 -0.11 8.27
C ARG A 101 5.60 0.55 9.28
N PRO A 102 5.38 1.83 9.62
CA PRO A 102 6.18 2.48 10.66
C PRO A 102 5.98 1.81 12.01
N ALA A 103 7.01 1.83 12.86
CA ALA A 103 6.97 1.25 14.20
C ALA A 103 5.88 1.90 15.09
N VAL A 104 5.64 3.19 14.89
CA VAL A 104 4.52 3.93 15.50
C VAL A 104 3.58 4.34 14.39
N GLU A 105 2.38 3.77 14.40
CA GLU A 105 1.39 4.04 13.38
C GLU A 105 0.59 5.32 13.60
N ALA A 106 0.12 5.89 12.49
CA ALA A 106 -0.76 7.03 12.51
C ALA A 106 -2.05 6.72 13.27
N THR A 107 -2.53 7.72 14.00
CA THR A 107 -3.83 7.65 14.68
C THR A 107 -4.75 8.74 14.14
N TYR A 108 -6.05 8.47 14.18
CA TYR A 108 -7.05 9.37 13.63
C TYR A 108 -8.06 9.79 14.69
N ARG A 109 -8.51 11.04 14.59
CA ARG A 109 -9.67 11.55 15.33
C ARG A 109 -10.80 11.85 14.35
N LEU A 110 -12.03 11.65 14.80
CA LEU A 110 -13.23 12.00 14.05
C LEU A 110 -13.72 13.37 14.53
N VAL A 111 -13.45 14.40 13.73
CA VAL A 111 -13.98 15.74 13.96
C VAL A 111 -15.43 15.79 13.48
N ARG A 112 -16.29 16.36 14.31
CA ARG A 112 -17.74 16.46 14.08
C ARG A 112 -18.13 17.93 14.10
N SER A 113 -18.61 18.44 12.98
CA SER A 113 -19.11 19.81 12.86
C SER A 113 -20.63 19.80 12.73
N GLU A 114 -21.33 20.55 13.58
CA GLU A 114 -22.78 20.70 13.49
C GLU A 114 -23.15 21.48 12.23
N GLY A 115 -24.08 20.93 11.45
CA GLY A 115 -24.69 21.60 10.31
C GLY A 115 -26.13 22.03 10.61
N ALA A 116 -26.90 22.32 9.56
CA ALA A 116 -28.34 22.53 9.72
C ALA A 116 -29.02 21.30 10.37
N ASP A 117 -29.95 21.57 11.27
CA ASP A 117 -30.70 20.58 12.05
C ASP A 117 -29.80 19.59 12.82
N ARG A 118 -30.00 18.29 12.62
CA ARG A 118 -29.21 17.21 13.25
C ARG A 118 -28.11 16.66 12.35
N ARG A 119 -27.77 17.35 11.25
CA ARG A 119 -26.70 16.91 10.35
C ARG A 119 -25.34 17.14 10.99
N ILE A 120 -24.47 16.13 10.91
CA ILE A 120 -23.06 16.23 11.31
C ILE A 120 -22.19 16.06 10.08
N ALA A 121 -21.31 17.03 9.82
CA ALA A 121 -20.23 16.89 8.86
C ALA A 121 -19.01 16.27 9.54
N TYR A 122 -18.43 15.25 8.90
CA TYR A 122 -17.32 14.48 9.45
C TYR A 122 -16.02 14.80 8.72
N THR A 123 -14.96 14.99 9.50
CA THR A 123 -13.58 15.04 8.99
C THR A 123 -12.76 14.00 9.74
N VAL A 124 -12.13 13.11 8.99
CA VAL A 124 -11.12 12.19 9.52
C VAL A 124 -9.81 12.95 9.52
N GLU A 125 -9.30 13.28 10.69
CA GLU A 125 -8.09 14.07 10.84
C GLU A 125 -6.99 13.23 11.49
N ARG A 126 -5.78 13.28 10.93
CA ARG A 126 -4.62 12.62 11.50
C ARG A 126 -4.26 13.31 12.82
N ALA A 127 -4.26 12.55 13.91
CA ALA A 127 -3.94 13.04 15.25
C ALA A 127 -2.44 12.89 15.59
N ARG A 128 -1.79 11.88 15.01
CA ARG A 128 -0.36 11.57 15.13
C ARG A 128 0.10 10.83 13.89
#